data_AF-A0A099SZI4-F1
#
_entry.id   AF-A0A099SZI4-F1
#
_cell.length_a   1.000
_cell.length_b   1.000
_cell.length_c   1.000
_cell.angle_alpha   90.00
_cell.angle_beta   90.00
_cell.angle_gamma   90.00
#
_symmetry.space_group_name_H-M   'P 1'
#
loop_
_entity.id
_entity.type
_entity.pdbx_description
1 polymer ?
#
loop_
_entity_poly.entity_id
_entity_poly.type
_entity_poly.pdbx_seq_one_letter_code
_entity_poly.pdbx_strand_id
1 'polypeptide(L)'
;MDKNTFNRVRVAGLVINEIEDLAPKMYPYVEFVKNEDESEGKYSITPLSGEGAEMHEMMLDKYRKWYACVLELLEQYYPEKADDFTKAYESAIPYVTFECKPKVPNSFKMQFEFIKHLTAQKTILSHLFSKMSTMEITESEPDTIESDEVCETEEKIPREMTALLFKQAIKPVLDEEIKKFTDKLSQEKAALDKVGELSEDIITSDAADIEQIKTKCTNLQQTCQKDDLCKENIKQLAPIFDIISRL
;
A
#
# COMPACT_ATOMS: atom_id res chain seq x y z
N MET A 1 18.87 7.94 5.68
CA MET A 1 18.17 6.75 5.15
C MET A 1 18.01 6.92 3.65
N ASP A 2 18.29 5.89 2.86
CA ASP A 2 18.15 5.97 1.41
C ASP A 2 16.67 5.91 0.97
N LYS A 3 16.42 6.41 -0.23
CA LYS A 3 15.07 6.51 -0.81
C LYS A 3 14.43 5.15 -1.08
N ASN A 4 15.23 4.11 -1.36
CA ASN A 4 14.73 2.78 -1.63
C ASN A 4 14.12 2.16 -0.36
N THR A 5 14.82 2.27 0.76
CA THR A 5 14.35 1.83 2.08
C THR A 5 13.03 2.50 2.48
N PHE A 6 12.91 3.82 2.31
CA PHE A 6 11.65 4.53 2.59
C PHE A 6 10.49 4.02 1.73
N ASN A 7 10.75 3.79 0.43
CA ASN A 7 9.75 3.22 -0.47
C ASN A 7 9.33 1.81 -0.07
N ARG A 8 10.27 0.96 0.39
CA ARG A 8 9.96 -0.40 0.87
C ARG A 8 8.98 -0.39 2.04
N VAL A 9 9.17 0.48 3.04
CA VAL A 9 8.23 0.59 4.17
C VAL A 9 6.86 1.13 3.72
N ARG A 10 6.84 2.08 2.77
CA ARG A 10 5.57 2.57 2.19
C ARG A 10 4.82 1.45 1.46
N VAL A 11 5.50 0.65 0.65
CA VAL A 11 4.92 -0.50 -0.07
C VAL A 11 4.41 -1.53 0.93
N ALA A 12 5.15 -1.83 2.00
CA ALA A 12 4.67 -2.71 3.05
C ALA A 12 3.35 -2.23 3.68
N GLY A 13 3.20 -0.92 3.88
CA GLY A 13 1.97 -0.31 4.38
C GLY A 13 0.78 -0.39 3.41
N LEU A 14 1.05 -0.46 2.11
CA LEU A 14 0.00 -0.65 1.09
C LEU A 14 -0.43 -2.12 1.01
N VAL A 15 0.54 -3.03 0.97
CA VAL A 15 0.28 -4.48 0.90
C VAL A 15 -0.50 -4.97 2.11
N ILE A 16 -0.24 -4.46 3.32
CA ILE A 16 -1.03 -4.86 4.50
C ILE A 16 -2.51 -4.43 4.39
N ASN A 17 -2.81 -3.30 3.73
CA ASN A 17 -4.21 -2.89 3.48
C ASN A 17 -4.86 -3.79 2.43
N GLU A 18 -4.14 -4.19 1.38
CA GLU A 18 -4.66 -5.19 0.42
C GLU A 18 -4.99 -6.52 1.11
N ILE A 19 -4.15 -6.95 2.04
CA ILE A 19 -4.37 -8.18 2.83
C ILE A 19 -5.60 -8.03 3.72
N GLU A 20 -5.77 -6.87 4.35
CA GLU A 20 -6.97 -6.53 5.14
C GLU A 20 -8.25 -6.53 4.28
N ASP A 21 -8.18 -6.08 3.03
CA ASP A 21 -9.30 -6.09 2.09
C ASP A 21 -9.61 -7.48 1.49
N LEU A 22 -8.57 -8.30 1.29
CA LEU A 22 -8.71 -9.65 0.72
C LEU A 22 -9.21 -10.65 1.76
N ALA A 23 -8.73 -10.56 3.00
CA ALA A 23 -9.02 -11.57 4.01
C ALA A 23 -10.53 -11.81 4.26
N PRO A 24 -11.39 -10.78 4.41
CA PRO A 24 -12.83 -10.95 4.54
C PRO A 24 -13.49 -11.70 3.39
N LYS A 25 -12.92 -11.67 2.18
CA LYS A 25 -13.50 -12.29 0.97
C LYS A 25 -13.31 -13.80 0.93
N MET A 26 -12.34 -14.31 1.67
CA MET A 26 -12.03 -15.74 1.74
C MET A 26 -12.93 -16.51 2.72
N TYR A 27 -13.28 -15.90 3.86
CA TYR A 27 -14.06 -16.54 4.92
C TYR A 27 -15.48 -17.01 4.55
N PRO A 28 -16.20 -16.39 3.58
CA PRO A 28 -17.46 -16.91 3.07
C PRO A 28 -17.36 -18.28 2.42
N TYR A 29 -16.19 -18.66 1.91
CA TYR A 29 -15.95 -19.97 1.28
C TYR A 29 -15.53 -21.06 2.27
N VAL A 30 -15.35 -20.71 3.56
CA VAL A 30 -14.90 -21.65 4.60
C VAL A 30 -16.05 -22.52 5.06
N GLU A 31 -15.91 -23.82 4.83
CA GLU A 31 -16.83 -24.84 5.31
C GLU A 31 -16.23 -25.64 6.47
N PHE A 32 -17.09 -26.14 7.35
CA PHE A 32 -16.70 -26.88 8.53
C PHE A 32 -17.26 -28.29 8.51
N VAL A 33 -16.39 -29.27 8.80
CA VAL A 33 -16.77 -30.66 9.02
C VAL A 33 -16.61 -30.99 10.50
N LYS A 34 -17.63 -31.59 11.11
CA LYS A 34 -17.51 -32.04 12.50
C LYS A 34 -16.61 -33.27 12.54
N ASN A 35 -15.59 -33.24 13.39
CA ASN A 35 -14.71 -34.39 13.56
C ASN A 35 -15.43 -35.50 14.34
N GLU A 36 -15.29 -36.74 13.88
CA GLU A 36 -15.79 -37.92 14.61
C GLU A 36 -14.96 -38.19 15.86
N ASP A 37 -13.66 -37.93 15.78
CA ASP A 37 -12.72 -37.95 16.91
C ASP A 37 -12.40 -36.50 17.35
N GLU A 38 -12.82 -36.14 18.57
CA GLU A 38 -12.60 -34.80 19.13
C GLU A 38 -11.13 -34.56 19.58
N SER A 39 -10.26 -35.58 19.49
CA SER A 39 -8.82 -35.48 19.82
C SER A 39 -8.07 -34.44 18.97
N GLU A 40 -8.55 -34.19 17.74
CA GLU A 40 -7.98 -33.21 16.81
C GLU A 40 -8.71 -31.85 16.79
N GLY A 41 -9.68 -31.65 17.69
CA GLY A 41 -10.59 -30.51 17.69
C GLY A 41 -12.01 -30.91 17.31
N LYS A 42 -13.00 -30.03 17.55
CA LYS A 42 -14.42 -30.35 17.29
C LYS A 42 -14.82 -30.27 15.83
N TYR A 43 -14.15 -29.40 15.08
CA TYR A 43 -14.40 -29.16 13.67
C TYR A 43 -13.07 -29.05 12.93
N SER A 44 -13.05 -29.57 11.70
CA SER A 44 -12.02 -29.34 10.70
C SER A 44 -12.57 -28.42 9.61
N ILE A 45 -11.66 -27.78 8.88
CA ILE A 45 -12.00 -26.91 7.75
C ILE A 45 -11.85 -27.70 6.46
N THR A 46 -12.88 -27.68 5.62
CA THR A 46 -12.81 -28.31 4.30
C THR A 46 -11.81 -27.55 3.42
N PRO A 47 -10.99 -28.23 2.62
CA PRO A 47 -10.17 -27.57 1.61
C PRO A 47 -11.02 -26.69 0.70
N LEU A 48 -10.56 -25.45 0.46
CA LEU A 48 -11.24 -24.55 -0.47
C LEU A 48 -11.18 -25.08 -1.91
N SER A 49 -12.16 -24.68 -2.72
CA SER A 49 -12.23 -25.04 -4.14
C SER A 49 -12.69 -23.85 -4.99
N GLY A 50 -12.42 -23.89 -6.29
CA GLY A 50 -12.77 -22.82 -7.24
C GLY A 50 -12.20 -21.45 -6.84
N GLU A 51 -13.02 -20.40 -6.96
CA GLU A 51 -12.67 -19.02 -6.60
C GLU A 51 -12.09 -18.88 -5.19
N GLY A 52 -12.60 -19.64 -4.22
CA GLY A 52 -12.13 -19.59 -2.84
C GLY A 52 -10.66 -20.03 -2.72
N ALA A 53 -10.27 -21.06 -3.47
CA ALA A 53 -8.89 -21.57 -3.48
C ALA A 53 -7.93 -20.57 -4.14
N GLU A 54 -8.32 -19.98 -5.27
CA GLU A 54 -7.52 -18.97 -5.98
C GLU A 54 -7.28 -17.72 -5.12
N MET A 55 -8.33 -17.22 -4.45
CA MET A 55 -8.20 -16.08 -3.52
C MET A 55 -7.32 -16.41 -2.32
N HIS A 56 -7.44 -17.63 -1.79
CA HIS A 56 -6.64 -18.09 -0.65
C HIS A 56 -5.16 -18.19 -0.99
N GLU A 57 -4.81 -18.78 -2.14
CA GLU A 57 -3.43 -18.88 -2.62
C GLU A 57 -2.81 -17.50 -2.82
N MET A 58 -3.54 -16.59 -3.49
CA MET A 58 -3.07 -15.22 -3.71
C MET A 58 -2.83 -14.47 -2.38
N MET A 59 -3.74 -14.61 -1.42
CA MET A 59 -3.59 -13.97 -0.11
C MET A 59 -2.42 -14.56 0.67
N LEU A 60 -2.25 -15.89 0.66
CA LEU A 60 -1.17 -16.58 1.35
C LEU A 60 0.21 -16.19 0.82
N ASP A 61 0.38 -16.15 -0.51
CA ASP A 61 1.63 -15.73 -1.15
C ASP A 61 1.97 -14.27 -0.83
N LYS A 62 0.98 -13.37 -0.99
CA LYS A 62 1.12 -11.95 -0.62
C LYS A 62 1.52 -11.79 0.84
N TYR A 63 0.86 -12.51 1.76
CA TYR A 63 1.11 -12.36 3.19
C TYR A 63 2.49 -12.88 3.61
N ARG A 64 2.98 -13.98 3.01
CA ARG A 64 4.33 -14.51 3.25
C ARG A 64 5.42 -13.57 2.75
N LYS A 65 5.31 -13.09 1.51
CA LYS A 65 6.27 -12.14 0.92
C LYS A 65 6.30 -10.82 1.69
N TRP A 66 5.13 -10.33 2.06
CA TRP A 66 4.99 -9.14 2.89
C TRP A 66 5.68 -9.30 4.25
N TYR A 67 5.45 -10.42 4.94
CA TYR A 67 6.08 -10.69 6.23
C TYR A 67 7.60 -10.68 6.16
N ALA A 68 8.19 -11.38 5.19
CA ALA A 68 9.64 -11.43 5.03
C ALA A 68 10.23 -10.02 4.82
N CYS A 69 9.60 -9.22 3.95
CA CYS A 69 10.02 -7.85 3.68
C CYS A 69 9.92 -6.95 4.91
N VAL A 70 8.82 -7.04 5.67
CA VAL A 70 8.63 -6.22 6.88
C VAL A 70 9.56 -6.65 8.01
N LEU A 71 9.82 -7.94 8.17
CA LEU A 71 10.74 -8.45 9.18
C LEU A 71 12.14 -7.89 8.96
N GLU A 72 12.65 -7.93 7.73
CA GLU A 72 13.95 -7.35 7.37
C GLU A 72 14.03 -5.86 7.73
N LEU A 73 12.98 -5.09 7.42
CA LEU A 73 12.91 -3.66 7.74
C LEU A 73 12.84 -3.41 9.25
N LEU A 74 12.13 -4.28 9.99
CA LEU A 74 12.08 -4.20 11.46
C LEU A 74 13.42 -4.55 12.08
N GLU A 75 14.08 -5.62 11.66
CA GLU A 75 15.39 -6.01 12.18
C GLU A 75 16.44 -4.90 11.97
N GLN A 76 16.34 -4.18 10.85
CA GLN A 76 17.27 -3.10 10.53
C GLN A 76 16.97 -1.77 11.25
N TYR A 77 15.69 -1.38 11.36
CA TYR A 77 15.32 -0.02 11.79
C TYR A 77 14.47 0.03 13.07
N TYR A 78 13.88 -1.09 13.47
CA TYR A 78 13.08 -1.19 14.69
C TYR A 78 13.19 -2.57 15.38
N PRO A 79 14.42 -3.04 15.68
CA PRO A 79 14.68 -4.42 16.10
C PRO A 79 13.97 -4.80 17.39
N GLU A 80 13.75 -3.84 18.29
CA GLU A 80 13.01 -4.02 19.55
C GLU A 80 11.54 -4.46 19.34
N LYS A 81 11.01 -4.38 18.11
CA LYS A 81 9.67 -4.85 17.73
C LYS A 81 9.64 -6.03 16.77
N ALA A 82 10.79 -6.54 16.32
CA ALA A 82 10.84 -7.69 15.40
C ALA A 82 10.22 -8.96 16.03
N ASP A 83 10.52 -9.24 17.30
CA ASP A 83 9.94 -10.39 18.03
C ASP A 83 8.42 -10.27 18.22
N ASP A 84 7.95 -9.08 18.59
CA ASP A 84 6.51 -8.82 18.77
C ASP A 84 5.75 -8.98 17.44
N PHE A 85 6.36 -8.52 16.34
CA PHE A 85 5.83 -8.65 14.99
C PHE A 85 5.78 -10.11 14.54
N THR A 86 6.86 -10.86 14.72
CA THR A 86 6.93 -12.29 14.39
C THR A 86 5.91 -13.10 15.17
N LYS A 87 5.78 -12.89 16.48
CA LYS A 87 4.75 -13.56 17.29
C LYS A 87 3.34 -13.25 16.79
N ALA A 88 3.08 -12.00 16.40
CA ALA A 88 1.78 -11.61 15.85
C ALA A 88 1.52 -12.27 14.50
N TYR A 89 2.53 -12.41 13.64
CA TYR A 89 2.44 -13.13 12.37
C TYR A 89 2.18 -14.62 12.56
N GLU A 90 2.99 -15.29 13.38
CA GLU A 90 2.83 -16.72 13.70
C GLU A 90 1.46 -17.02 14.31
N SER A 91 0.92 -16.11 15.12
CA SER A 91 -0.43 -16.24 15.67
C SER A 91 -1.53 -16.08 14.61
N ALA A 92 -1.26 -15.33 13.53
CA ALA A 92 -2.19 -15.14 12.42
C ALA A 92 -2.17 -16.32 11.43
N ILE A 93 -1.02 -16.98 11.26
CA ILE A 93 -0.81 -18.04 10.27
C ILE A 93 -1.92 -19.10 10.26
N PRO A 94 -2.34 -19.70 11.38
CA PRO A 94 -3.36 -20.76 11.36
C PRO A 94 -4.72 -20.31 10.81
N TYR A 95 -5.04 -19.02 10.87
CA TYR A 95 -6.27 -18.46 10.32
C TYR A 95 -6.16 -18.15 8.83
N VAL A 96 -4.94 -17.93 8.35
CA VAL A 96 -4.62 -17.73 6.94
C VAL A 96 -4.42 -19.06 6.23
N THR A 97 -3.78 -20.05 6.84
CA THR A 97 -3.56 -21.40 6.26
C THR A 97 -4.75 -22.34 6.46
N PHE A 98 -5.72 -21.94 7.29
CA PHE A 98 -6.84 -22.77 7.75
C PHE A 98 -6.43 -24.03 8.52
N GLU A 99 -5.25 -24.03 9.11
CA GLU A 99 -4.76 -25.12 9.98
C GLU A 99 -5.26 -25.01 11.43
N CYS A 100 -6.09 -23.99 11.72
CA CYS A 100 -6.67 -23.84 13.05
C CYS A 100 -7.66 -24.98 13.39
N LYS A 101 -7.85 -25.23 14.69
CA LYS A 101 -8.74 -26.27 15.22
C LYS A 101 -9.98 -25.63 15.88
N PRO A 102 -11.00 -25.22 15.09
CA PRO A 102 -12.14 -24.50 15.60
C PRO A 102 -12.99 -25.34 16.57
N LYS A 103 -13.37 -24.72 17.69
CA LYS A 103 -14.33 -25.32 18.66
C LYS A 103 -15.78 -25.17 18.21
N VAL A 104 -16.04 -24.22 17.30
CA VAL A 104 -17.36 -23.87 16.76
C VAL A 104 -17.23 -23.60 15.26
N PRO A 105 -18.22 -23.96 14.44
CA PRO A 105 -18.18 -23.75 12.99
C PRO A 105 -18.55 -22.30 12.66
N ASN A 106 -17.62 -21.38 12.91
CA ASN A 106 -17.87 -19.95 12.82
C ASN A 106 -16.72 -19.23 12.10
N SER A 107 -16.90 -19.02 10.79
CA SER A 107 -15.93 -18.33 9.94
C SER A 107 -15.76 -16.86 10.31
N PHE A 108 -16.81 -16.17 10.79
CA PHE A 108 -16.70 -14.80 11.31
C PHE A 108 -15.78 -14.71 12.52
N LYS A 109 -15.80 -15.71 13.40
CA LYS A 109 -14.89 -15.76 14.54
C LYS A 109 -13.44 -15.95 14.10
N MET A 110 -13.19 -16.78 13.09
CA MET A 110 -11.85 -16.94 12.52
C MET A 110 -11.35 -15.67 11.87
N GLN A 111 -12.19 -15.02 11.08
CA GLN A 111 -11.92 -13.72 10.48
C GLN A 111 -11.56 -12.69 11.55
N PHE A 112 -12.33 -12.63 12.64
CA PHE A 112 -12.05 -11.72 13.74
C PHE A 112 -10.68 -11.97 14.39
N GLU A 113 -10.32 -13.22 14.68
CA GLU A 113 -9.01 -13.53 15.26
C GLU A 113 -7.86 -13.20 14.29
N PHE A 114 -8.02 -13.46 13.00
CA PHE A 114 -7.05 -13.02 12.00
C PHE A 114 -6.88 -11.49 11.98
N ILE A 115 -7.98 -10.74 11.89
CA ILE A 115 -7.95 -9.26 11.86
C ILE A 115 -7.31 -8.70 13.12
N LYS A 116 -7.54 -9.31 14.28
CA LYS A 116 -6.91 -8.92 15.55
C LYS A 116 -5.38 -9.04 15.47
N HIS A 117 -4.86 -10.13 14.94
CA HIS A 117 -3.40 -10.31 14.77
C HIS A 117 -2.82 -9.41 13.67
N LEU A 118 -3.55 -9.23 12.57
CA LEU A 118 -3.18 -8.31 11.49
C LEU A 118 -3.12 -6.85 12.00
N THR A 119 -4.07 -6.45 12.84
CA THR A 119 -4.08 -5.12 13.48
C THR A 119 -2.83 -4.89 14.32
N ALA A 120 -2.42 -5.89 15.11
CA ALA A 120 -1.20 -5.78 15.92
C ALA A 120 0.04 -5.56 15.03
N GLN A 121 0.13 -6.29 13.91
CA GLN A 121 1.19 -6.13 12.93
C GLN A 121 1.14 -4.74 12.26
N LYS A 122 -0.05 -4.25 11.92
CA LYS A 122 -0.29 -2.92 11.33
C LYS A 122 0.14 -1.79 12.27
N THR A 123 -0.10 -1.94 13.57
CA THR A 123 0.36 -0.98 14.58
C THR A 123 1.89 -0.90 14.62
N ILE A 124 2.56 -2.05 14.62
CA ILE A 124 4.03 -2.11 14.61
C ILE A 124 4.59 -1.47 13.33
N LEU A 125 4.02 -1.80 12.17
CA LEU A 125 4.42 -1.24 10.89
C LEU A 125 4.18 0.28 10.81
N SER A 126 3.06 0.77 11.36
CA SER A 126 2.79 2.22 11.45
C SER A 126 3.81 2.95 12.31
N HIS A 127 4.25 2.34 13.43
CA HIS A 127 5.33 2.90 14.25
C HIS A 127 6.68 2.88 13.53
N LEU A 128 6.99 1.81 12.79
CA LEU A 128 8.17 1.78 11.92
C LEU A 128 8.12 2.92 10.90
N PHE A 129 6.99 3.11 10.22
CA PHE A 129 6.80 4.20 9.25
C PHE A 129 6.99 5.58 9.91
N SER A 130 6.42 5.80 11.09
CA SER A 130 6.61 7.06 11.84
C SER A 130 8.08 7.29 12.20
N LYS A 131 8.77 6.26 12.70
CA LYS A 131 10.20 6.33 13.05
C LYS A 131 11.04 6.66 11.81
N MET A 132 10.79 5.98 10.69
CA MET A 132 11.54 6.22 9.45
C MET A 132 11.22 7.58 8.82
N SER A 133 9.98 8.06 8.90
CA SER A 133 9.59 9.37 8.36
C SER A 133 10.23 10.54 9.10
N THR A 134 10.67 10.32 10.35
CA THR A 134 11.43 11.30 11.14
C THR A 134 12.94 11.22 10.91
N MET A 135 13.44 10.22 10.19
CA MET A 135 14.84 10.13 9.82
C MET A 135 15.12 10.99 8.59
N GLU A 136 16.19 11.78 8.63
CA GLU A 136 16.64 12.54 7.46
C GLU A 136 16.96 11.58 6.30
N ILE A 137 16.35 11.83 5.15
CA ILE A 137 16.69 11.16 3.90
C ILE A 137 18.01 11.76 3.45
N THR A 138 19.10 11.09 3.80
CA THR A 138 20.42 11.39 3.27
C THR A 138 20.40 11.04 1.79
N GLU A 139 20.58 12.04 0.92
CA GLU A 139 20.98 11.82 -0.48
C GLU A 139 22.40 11.23 -0.47
N SER A 140 22.52 9.95 -0.12
CA SER A 140 23.73 9.19 -0.41
C SER A 140 23.73 8.90 -1.90
N GLU A 141 24.79 9.36 -2.58
CA GLU A 141 25.20 8.87 -3.90
C GLU A 141 25.11 7.34 -3.95
N PRO A 142 24.90 6.73 -5.13
CA PRO A 142 24.80 5.28 -5.23
C PRO A 142 26.15 4.67 -4.87
N ASP A 143 26.32 4.31 -3.60
CA ASP A 143 27.43 3.47 -3.16
C ASP A 143 27.25 2.13 -3.86
N THR A 144 28.16 1.92 -4.81
CA THR A 144 28.42 0.65 -5.49
C THR A 144 29.01 -0.29 -4.45
N ILE A 145 28.15 -0.82 -3.57
CA ILE A 145 28.48 -2.03 -2.83
C ILE A 145 28.12 -3.17 -3.78
N GLU A 146 29.16 -3.71 -4.41
CA GLU A 146 29.14 -5.03 -5.02
C GLU A 146 28.70 -6.06 -3.96
N SER A 147 27.39 -6.29 -3.85
CA SER A 147 26.86 -7.56 -3.41
C SER A 147 26.40 -8.29 -4.66
N ASP A 148 27.34 -9.00 -5.27
CA ASP A 148 27.04 -10.05 -6.24
C ASP A 148 26.01 -11.02 -5.64
N GLU A 149 25.02 -11.36 -6.46
CA GLU A 149 23.86 -12.24 -6.22
C GLU A 149 22.57 -11.64 -5.62
N VAL A 150 22.17 -10.42 -5.97
CA VAL A 150 20.73 -10.10 -6.21
C VAL A 150 20.58 -9.03 -7.30
N CYS A 151 21.05 -9.31 -8.50
CA CYS A 151 20.77 -8.56 -9.73
C CYS A 151 20.20 -9.59 -10.72
N GLU A 152 19.12 -9.41 -11.45
CA GLU A 152 18.45 -8.24 -11.98
C GLU A 152 17.04 -8.70 -12.39
N THR A 153 16.01 -8.04 -11.88
CA THR A 153 15.04 -7.46 -12.80
C THR A 153 14.75 -6.05 -12.31
N GLU A 154 15.04 -5.06 -13.16
CA GLU A 154 14.24 -3.83 -13.22
C GLU A 154 12.80 -4.24 -13.57
N GLU A 155 12.14 -4.98 -12.68
CA GLU A 155 10.74 -5.30 -12.80
C GLU A 155 10.00 -3.99 -12.53
N LYS A 156 9.79 -3.24 -13.62
CA LYS A 156 8.74 -2.23 -13.70
C LYS A 156 7.55 -2.80 -12.94
N ILE A 157 7.15 -2.10 -11.88
CA ILE A 157 5.93 -2.39 -11.13
C ILE A 157 4.86 -2.74 -12.19
N PRO A 158 4.24 -3.94 -12.11
CA PRO A 158 3.26 -4.35 -13.10
C PRO A 158 2.26 -3.21 -13.31
N ARG A 159 1.92 -2.88 -14.56
CA ARG A 159 1.08 -1.72 -14.88
C ARG A 159 -0.20 -1.67 -14.05
N GLU A 160 -0.76 -2.83 -13.74
CA GLU A 160 -1.93 -3.03 -12.89
C GLU A 160 -1.68 -2.59 -11.44
N MET A 161 -0.51 -2.92 -10.86
CA MET A 161 -0.09 -2.44 -9.54
C MET A 161 0.22 -0.94 -9.56
N THR A 162 0.86 -0.41 -10.60
CA THR A 162 1.10 1.04 -10.74
C THR A 162 -0.21 1.82 -10.80
N ALA A 163 -1.19 1.33 -11.57
CA ALA A 163 -2.53 1.91 -11.67
C ALA A 163 -3.27 1.87 -10.33
N LEU A 164 -3.18 0.76 -9.58
CA LEU A 164 -3.76 0.65 -8.24
C LEU A 164 -3.11 1.61 -7.24
N LEU A 165 -1.77 1.66 -7.21
CA LEU A 165 -1.00 2.59 -6.38
C LEU A 165 -1.37 4.04 -6.66
N PHE A 166 -1.44 4.39 -7.94
CA PHE A 166 -1.83 5.73 -8.35
C PHE A 166 -3.26 6.03 -7.90
N LYS A 167 -4.21 5.13 -8.19
CA LYS A 167 -5.64 5.32 -7.86
C LYS A 167 -5.92 5.43 -6.37
N GLN A 168 -5.26 4.62 -5.55
CA GLN A 168 -5.57 4.54 -4.11
C GLN A 168 -4.75 5.51 -3.27
N ALA A 169 -3.49 5.76 -3.62
CA ALA A 169 -2.57 6.51 -2.76
C ALA A 169 -2.20 7.90 -3.30
N ILE A 170 -2.18 8.08 -4.62
CA ILE A 170 -1.64 9.31 -5.25
C ILE A 170 -2.77 10.20 -5.74
N LYS A 171 -3.80 9.64 -6.38
CA LYS A 171 -4.94 10.38 -6.91
C LYS A 171 -5.71 11.16 -5.83
N PRO A 172 -6.02 10.63 -4.64
CA PRO A 172 -6.72 11.40 -3.61
C PRO A 172 -5.91 12.61 -3.13
N VAL A 173 -4.59 12.44 -2.96
CA VAL A 173 -3.68 13.52 -2.54
C VAL A 173 -3.53 14.54 -3.68
N LEU A 174 -3.40 14.08 -4.92
CA LEU A 174 -3.36 14.95 -6.11
C LEU A 174 -4.63 15.80 -6.20
N ASP A 175 -5.81 15.19 -6.03
CA ASP A 175 -7.09 15.90 -6.10
C ASP A 175 -7.23 16.94 -4.99
N GLU A 176 -6.81 16.61 -3.77
CA GLU A 176 -6.83 17.53 -2.65
C GLU A 176 -5.89 18.72 -2.88
N GLU A 177 -4.65 18.47 -3.31
CA GLU A 177 -3.66 19.51 -3.54
C GLU A 177 -4.02 20.39 -4.75
N ILE A 178 -4.57 19.81 -5.82
CA ILE A 178 -5.08 20.56 -6.98
C ILE A 178 -6.27 21.45 -6.58
N LYS A 179 -7.18 20.96 -5.72
CA LYS A 179 -8.28 21.79 -5.18
C LYS A 179 -7.75 22.94 -4.34
N LYS A 180 -6.85 22.67 -3.38
CA LYS A 180 -6.21 23.72 -2.56
C LYS A 180 -5.53 24.78 -3.42
N PHE A 181 -4.80 24.35 -4.44
CA PHE A 181 -4.14 25.24 -5.39
C PHE A 181 -5.16 26.12 -6.15
N THR A 182 -6.24 25.53 -6.66
CA THR A 182 -7.28 26.26 -7.42
C THR A 182 -8.06 27.23 -6.53
N ASP A 183 -8.40 26.81 -5.31
CA ASP A 183 -9.08 27.65 -4.31
C ASP A 183 -8.21 28.84 -3.93
N LYS A 184 -6.91 28.62 -3.75
CA LYS A 184 -5.95 29.68 -3.42
C LYS A 184 -5.83 30.72 -4.54
N LEU A 185 -5.71 30.27 -5.80
CA LEU A 185 -5.68 31.19 -6.94
C LEU A 185 -6.97 31.99 -7.09
N SER A 186 -8.12 31.37 -6.82
CA SER A 186 -9.43 32.03 -6.84
C SER A 186 -9.56 33.10 -5.75
N GLN A 187 -9.02 32.84 -4.54
CA GLN A 187 -8.99 33.80 -3.44
C GLN A 187 -8.04 34.97 -3.71
N GLU A 188 -6.92 34.72 -4.37
CA GLU A 188 -5.94 35.73 -4.78
C GLU A 188 -6.40 36.55 -6.01
N LYS A 189 -7.64 36.34 -6.48
CA LYS A 189 -8.28 37.01 -7.63
C LYS A 189 -7.53 36.84 -8.96
N ALA A 190 -6.74 35.78 -9.11
CA ALA A 190 -6.16 35.42 -10.39
C ALA A 190 -7.21 34.64 -11.21
N ALA A 191 -7.84 35.30 -12.18
CA ALA A 191 -8.73 34.64 -13.12
C ALA A 191 -7.91 33.93 -14.20
N LEU A 192 -7.58 32.67 -13.95
CA LEU A 192 -6.91 31.80 -14.92
C LEU A 192 -7.88 30.68 -15.33
N ASP A 193 -8.86 31.02 -16.17
CA ASP A 193 -9.91 30.10 -16.62
C ASP A 193 -9.33 28.77 -17.12
N LYS A 194 -8.23 28.84 -17.88
CA LYS A 194 -7.51 27.67 -18.40
C LYS A 194 -6.85 26.81 -17.31
N VAL A 195 -6.44 27.40 -16.19
CA VAL A 195 -5.87 26.68 -15.04
C VAL A 195 -6.98 25.98 -14.27
N GLY A 196 -8.16 26.61 -14.14
CA GLY A 196 -9.35 25.97 -13.58
C GLY A 196 -9.79 24.77 -14.40
N GLU A 197 -9.93 24.93 -15.73
CA GLU A 197 -10.26 23.85 -16.66
C GLU A 197 -9.29 22.67 -16.56
N LEU A 198 -7.97 22.94 -16.59
CA LEU A 198 -6.95 21.89 -16.46
C LEU A 198 -6.97 21.21 -15.09
N SER A 199 -7.28 21.94 -14.03
CA SER A 199 -7.36 21.40 -12.67
C SER A 199 -8.58 20.49 -12.52
N GLU A 200 -9.74 20.90 -13.04
CA GLU A 200 -10.96 20.09 -13.08
C GLU A 200 -10.77 18.84 -13.96
N ASP A 201 -10.08 18.99 -15.09
CA ASP A 201 -9.72 17.88 -15.97
C ASP A 201 -8.81 16.86 -15.28
N ILE A 202 -7.90 17.27 -14.39
CA ILE A 202 -7.06 16.34 -13.60
C ILE A 202 -7.91 15.61 -12.57
N ILE A 203 -8.79 16.33 -11.86
CA ILE A 203 -9.66 15.76 -10.81
C ILE A 203 -10.65 14.74 -11.41
N THR A 204 -11.21 15.03 -12.57
CA THR A 204 -12.22 14.16 -13.23
C THR A 204 -11.62 13.03 -14.06
N SER A 205 -10.29 13.02 -14.25
CA SER A 205 -9.61 11.95 -15.02
C SER A 205 -9.73 10.59 -14.35
N ASP A 206 -9.83 9.55 -15.18
CA ASP A 206 -9.73 8.17 -14.72
C ASP A 206 -8.33 7.93 -14.13
N ALA A 207 -8.30 7.51 -12.87
CA ALA A 207 -7.08 7.21 -12.16
C ALA A 207 -6.35 5.97 -12.71
N ALA A 208 -6.99 5.18 -13.57
CA ALA A 208 -6.34 4.07 -14.27
C ALA A 208 -5.40 4.53 -15.41
N ASP A 209 -5.56 5.76 -15.93
CA ASP A 209 -4.74 6.29 -17.03
C ASP A 209 -3.70 7.31 -16.53
N ILE A 210 -2.61 6.78 -15.97
CA ILE A 210 -1.51 7.58 -15.39
C ILE A 210 -0.83 8.46 -16.43
N GLU A 211 -0.66 7.98 -17.67
CA GLU A 211 -0.01 8.73 -18.75
C GLU A 211 -0.83 9.97 -19.15
N GLN A 212 -2.15 9.83 -19.18
CA GLN A 212 -3.03 10.96 -19.39
C GLN A 212 -2.90 11.99 -18.26
N ILE A 213 -2.81 11.55 -17.00
CA ILE A 213 -2.68 12.46 -15.86
C ILE A 213 -1.30 13.15 -15.85
N LYS A 214 -0.20 12.44 -16.14
CA LYS A 214 1.12 13.04 -16.33
C LYS A 214 1.09 14.18 -17.35
N THR A 215 0.45 13.93 -18.48
CA THR A 215 0.31 14.92 -19.55
C THR A 215 -0.46 16.15 -19.07
N LYS A 216 -1.57 15.95 -18.35
CA LYS A 216 -2.38 17.03 -17.78
C LYS A 216 -1.62 17.84 -16.72
N CYS A 217 -0.90 17.19 -15.81
CA CYS A 217 -0.04 17.86 -14.83
C CYS A 217 1.05 18.70 -15.50
N THR A 218 1.67 18.19 -16.55
CA THR A 218 2.68 18.91 -17.34
C THR A 218 2.07 20.14 -18.02
N ASN A 219 0.88 20.01 -18.59
CA ASN A 219 0.16 21.13 -19.21
C ASN A 219 -0.24 22.20 -18.19
N LEU A 220 -0.63 21.80 -16.98
CA LEU A 220 -0.91 22.71 -15.87
C LEU A 220 0.34 23.50 -15.46
N GLN A 221 1.49 22.81 -15.30
CA GLN A 221 2.79 23.45 -15.04
C GLN A 221 3.17 24.47 -16.11
N GLN A 222 3.06 24.10 -17.39
CA GLN A 222 3.37 25.00 -18.51
C GLN A 222 2.41 26.19 -18.58
N THR A 223 1.14 25.99 -18.23
CA THR A 223 0.15 27.07 -18.24
C THR A 223 0.45 28.09 -17.14
N CYS A 224 0.86 27.64 -15.95
CA CYS A 224 1.28 28.54 -14.87
C CYS A 224 2.59 29.28 -15.13
N GLN A 225 3.47 28.81 -16.02
CA GLN A 225 4.72 29.53 -16.32
C GLN A 225 4.50 30.94 -16.89
N LYS A 226 3.29 31.23 -17.40
CA LYS A 226 2.93 32.50 -18.03
C LYS A 226 2.41 33.56 -17.05
N ASP A 227 2.16 33.19 -15.79
CA ASP A 227 1.61 34.07 -14.76
C ASP A 227 2.44 33.95 -13.48
N ASP A 228 2.97 35.06 -12.95
CA ASP A 228 3.91 35.05 -11.84
C ASP A 228 3.29 34.49 -10.55
N LEU A 229 1.99 34.74 -10.32
CA LEU A 229 1.28 34.25 -9.14
C LEU A 229 1.01 32.74 -9.25
N CYS A 230 0.60 32.26 -10.42
CA CYS A 230 0.43 30.84 -10.72
C CYS A 230 1.76 30.09 -10.61
N LYS A 231 2.84 30.68 -11.15
CA LYS A 231 4.19 30.13 -11.14
C LYS A 231 4.74 29.93 -9.72
N GLU A 232 4.48 30.85 -8.81
CA GLU A 232 4.88 30.70 -7.41
C GLU A 232 4.01 29.65 -6.69
N ASN A 233 2.69 29.66 -6.91
CA ASN A 233 1.79 28.74 -6.24
C ASN A 233 1.93 27.29 -6.73
N ILE A 234 2.19 27.06 -8.01
CA ILE A 234 2.32 25.71 -8.57
C ILE A 234 3.55 24.96 -8.05
N LYS A 235 4.54 25.66 -7.48
CA LYS A 235 5.69 25.02 -6.81
C LYS A 235 5.26 24.12 -5.65
N GLN A 236 4.12 24.42 -5.02
CA GLN A 236 3.56 23.58 -3.95
C GLN A 236 3.15 22.19 -4.46
N LEU A 237 2.85 22.07 -5.76
CA LEU A 237 2.52 20.81 -6.42
C LEU A 237 3.75 20.07 -6.96
N ALA A 238 4.95 20.67 -6.91
CA ALA A 238 6.16 20.04 -7.42
C ALA A 238 6.47 18.66 -6.80
N PRO A 239 6.31 18.45 -5.47
CA PRO A 239 6.56 17.14 -4.88
C PRO A 239 5.65 16.05 -5.44
N ILE A 240 4.36 16.35 -5.65
CA ILE A 240 3.41 15.35 -6.16
C ILE A 240 3.59 15.10 -7.66
N PHE A 241 3.91 16.13 -8.44
CA PHE A 241 4.22 15.96 -9.87
C PHE A 241 5.50 15.16 -10.10
N ASP A 242 6.50 15.32 -9.24
CA ASP A 242 7.75 14.53 -9.28
C ASP A 242 7.54 13.06 -8.88
N ILE A 243 6.51 12.75 -8.10
CA ILE A 243 6.09 11.38 -7.85
C ILE A 243 5.39 10.81 -9.09
N ILE A 244 4.44 11.56 -9.66
CA ILE A 244 3.63 11.13 -10.80
C ILE A 244 4.48 10.91 -12.06
N SER A 245 5.51 11.74 -12.30
CA SER A 245 6.39 11.61 -13.46
C SER A 245 7.24 10.34 -13.48
N ARG A 246 7.45 9.72 -12.31
CA ARG A 246 8.30 8.54 -12.11
C ARG A 246 7.55 7.20 -12.09
N LEU A 247 6.22 7.24 -12.07
CA LEU A 247 5.36 6.05 -12.22
C LEU A 247 5.31 5.61 -13.68
#